data_AF-A0A950A6K2-F1
#
_entry.id   AF-A0A950A6K2-F1
#
_cell.length_a   1.000
_cell.length_b   1.000
_cell.length_c   1.000
_cell.angle_alpha   90.00
_cell.angle_beta   90.00
_cell.angle_gamma   90.00
#
_symmetry.space_group_name_H-M   'P 1'
#
loop_
_entity.id
_entity.type
_entity.pdbx_description
1 polymer ?
#
loop_
_entity_poly.entity_id
_entity_poly.type
_entity_poly.pdbx_seq_one_letter_code
_entity_poly.pdbx_strand_id
1 'polypeptide(L)' 'MSDAPAFRIMGVVNVTPDSFSDGGRYIDAAIAIEHGLELEAEGAAILDVGGESTRPGA' A
#
# COMPACT_ATOMS: atom_id res chain seq x y z
N MET A 1 -29.23 16.50 -11.03
CA MET A 1 -27.95 16.34 -10.33
C MET A 1 -27.07 15.49 -11.21
N SER A 2 -25.90 15.99 -11.59
CA SER A 2 -24.99 15.39 -12.57
C SER A 2 -24.57 13.99 -12.11
N ASP A 3 -24.87 12.97 -12.92
CA ASP A 3 -24.43 11.57 -12.75
C ASP A 3 -23.03 11.35 -13.36
N ALA A 4 -22.18 12.37 -13.30
CA ALA A 4 -20.80 12.26 -13.77
C ALA A 4 -20.06 11.27 -12.87
N PRO A 5 -19.26 10.34 -13.43
CA PRO A 5 -18.52 9.39 -12.63
C PRO A 5 -17.61 10.15 -11.66
N ALA A 6 -17.85 9.95 -10.36
CA ALA A 6 -16.99 10.51 -9.33
C ALA A 6 -15.65 9.79 -9.37
N PHE A 7 -14.56 10.54 -9.52
CA PHE A 7 -13.22 9.97 -9.38
C PHE A 7 -13.07 9.34 -8.00
N ARG A 8 -12.34 8.22 -7.96
CA ARG A 8 -11.98 7.51 -6.73
C ARG A 8 -10.47 7.50 -6.62
N ILE A 9 -9.97 7.75 -5.41
CA ILE A 9 -8.55 7.67 -5.10
C ILE A 9 -8.23 6.23 -4.70
N MET A 10 -7.12 5.72 -5.23
CA MET A 10 -6.53 4.44 -4.84
C MET A 10 -5.21 4.73 -4.12
N GLY A 11 -5.10 4.29 -2.87
CA GLY A 11 -3.84 4.31 -2.12
C GLY A 11 -3.00 3.08 -2.44
N VAL A 12 -1.67 3.23 -2.47
CA VAL A 12 -0.74 2.14 -2.81
C VAL A 12 0.07 1.77 -1.58
N VAL A 13 -0.01 0.51 -1.15
CA VAL A 13 0.73 -0.05 -0.02
C VAL A 13 1.77 -1.05 -0.55
N ASN A 14 3.03 -0.65 -0.58
CA ASN A 14 4.14 -1.52 -0.97
C ASN A 14 4.70 -2.25 0.25
N VAL A 15 4.71 -3.58 0.22
CA VAL A 15 5.12 -4.47 1.33
C VAL A 15 6.43 -5.19 1.01
N THR A 16 7.33 -4.54 0.25
CA THR A 16 8.60 -5.13 -0.15
C THR A 16 9.68 -4.98 0.94
N PRO A 17 10.48 -6.02 1.20
CA PRO A 17 11.62 -5.95 2.11
C PRO A 17 12.81 -5.26 1.46
N ASP A 18 12.74 -3.94 1.31
CA ASP A 18 13.88 -3.17 0.81
C ASP A 18 15.02 -3.11 1.86
N SER A 19 14.86 -3.75 3.02
CA SER A 19 15.88 -3.88 4.08
C SER A 19 16.19 -5.37 4.37
N PHE A 20 17.29 -5.83 3.80
CA PHE A 20 17.83 -7.19 3.96
C PHE A 20 18.46 -7.47 5.36
N SER A 21 18.01 -6.83 6.45
CA SER A 21 18.71 -6.96 7.75
C SER A 21 18.26 -8.11 8.66
N ASP A 22 17.01 -8.59 8.62
CA ASP A 22 16.50 -9.43 9.73
C ASP A 22 15.77 -10.73 9.33
N GLY A 23 15.97 -11.24 8.11
CA GLY A 23 15.56 -12.62 7.78
C GLY A 23 14.05 -12.84 7.60
N GLY A 24 13.30 -11.81 7.17
CA GLY A 24 12.01 -11.96 6.48
C GLY A 24 10.87 -12.64 7.24
N ARG A 25 10.99 -12.93 8.53
CA ARG A 25 9.95 -13.62 9.30
C ARG A 25 8.80 -12.72 9.75
N TYR A 26 9.01 -11.40 9.76
CA TYR A 26 8.03 -10.39 10.14
C TYR A 26 8.28 -9.08 9.37
N ILE A 27 8.33 -9.12 8.03
CA ILE A 27 8.18 -7.87 7.28
C ILE A 27 6.81 -7.31 7.68
N ASP A 28 6.84 -6.09 8.18
CA ASP A 28 5.98 -5.63 9.25
C ASP A 28 4.54 -5.43 8.76
N ALA A 29 3.74 -6.51 8.84
CA ALA A 29 2.33 -6.47 8.52
C ALA A 29 1.62 -5.37 9.33
N ALA A 30 2.10 -5.04 10.53
CA ALA A 30 1.54 -3.95 11.31
C ALA A 30 1.82 -2.59 10.66
N ILE A 31 3.03 -2.35 10.14
CA ILE A 31 3.34 -1.13 9.37
C ILE A 31 2.50 -1.04 8.10
N ALA A 32 2.35 -2.13 7.35
CA ALA A 32 1.51 -2.14 6.15
C ALA A 32 0.03 -1.85 6.48
N ILE A 33 -0.46 -2.39 7.59
CA ILE A 33 -1.82 -2.12 8.10
C ILE A 33 -1.95 -0.66 8.54
N GLU A 34 -1.00 -0.14 9.32
CA GLU A 34 -0.99 1.26 9.79
C GLU A 34 -1.02 2.22 8.60
N HIS A 35 -0.15 2.01 7.61
CA HIS A 35 -0.14 2.82 6.40
C HIS A 35 -1.44 2.72 5.59
N GLY A 36 -2.04 1.53 5.51
CA GLY A 36 -3.35 1.36 4.88
C GLY A 36 -4.46 2.14 5.59
N LEU A 37 -4.43 2.20 6.92
CA LEU A 37 -5.38 2.97 7.73
C LEU A 37 -5.17 4.49 7.55
N GLU A 38 -3.92 4.96 7.43
CA GLU A 38 -3.62 6.35 7.11
C GLU A 38 -4.21 6.75 5.74
N LEU A 39 -4.00 5.93 4.72
CA LEU A 39 -4.54 6.18 3.37
C LEU A 39 -6.07 6.21 3.36
N GLU A 40 -6.73 5.35 4.14
CA GLU A 40 -8.18 5.38 4.33
C GLU A 40 -8.62 6.70 4.98
N ALA A 41 -7.94 7.12 6.05
CA ALA A 41 -8.22 8.39 6.72
C ALA A 41 -7.99 9.61 5.81
N GLU A 42 -7.08 9.52 4.84
CA GLU A 42 -6.83 10.54 3.81
C GLU A 42 -7.85 10.52 2.64
N GLY A 43 -8.75 9.53 2.61
CA GLY A 43 -9.84 9.45 1.62
C GLY A 43 -9.61 8.49 0.47
N ALA A 44 -8.66 7.55 0.58
CA ALA A 44 -8.54 6.46 -0.37
C ALA A 44 -9.81 5.58 -0.33
N ALA A 45 -10.42 5.39 -1.50
CA ALA A 45 -11.60 4.51 -1.65
C ALA A 45 -11.20 3.05 -1.94
N ILE A 46 -9.95 2.84 -2.37
CA ILE A 46 -9.37 1.54 -2.72
C ILE A 46 -7.94 1.53 -2.20
N LEU A 47 -7.46 0.38 -1.72
CA LEU A 47 -6.06 0.14 -1.41
C LEU A 47 -5.51 -0.93 -2.36
N ASP A 48 -4.38 -0.65 -3.00
CA ASP A 48 -3.61 -1.59 -3.83
C ASP A 48 -2.37 -2.04 -3.05
N VAL A 49 -2.34 -3.31 -2.67
CA VAL A 49 -1.32 -3.87 -1.77
C VAL A 49 -0.41 -4.82 -2.55
N GLY A 50 0.87 -4.47 -2.71
CA GLY A 50 1.83 -5.22 -3.50
C GLY A 50 3.06 -5.65 -2.68
N GLY A 51 3.35 -6.96 -2.64
CA GLY A 51 4.54 -7.52 -1.98
C GLY A 51 5.71 -7.83 -2.93
N GLU A 52 5.50 -7.69 -4.24
CA GLU A 52 6.53 -7.92 -5.26
C GLU A 52 7.14 -6.58 -5.69
N SER A 53 8.47 -6.48 -5.65
CA SER A 53 9.17 -5.32 -6.16
C SER A 53 9.18 -5.37 -7.69
N THR A 54 8.64 -4.35 -8.33
CA THR A 54 8.80 -4.13 -9.78
C THR A 54 10.05 -3.32 -10.12
N ARG A 55 10.89 -3.00 -9.12
CA ARG A 55 12.16 -2.30 -9.35
C ARG A 55 13.16 -3.24 -10.05
N PRO A 56 13.76 -2.84 -11.19
CA PRO A 56 14.82 -3.63 -11.82
C PRO A 56 15.99 -3.81 -10.85
N GLY A 57 16.31 -5.06 -10.49
CA GLY A 57 17.41 -5.41 -9.60
C GLY A 57 17.04 -5.64 -8.13
N ALA A 58 15.75 -5.77 -7.81
CA ALA A 58 15.28 -6.29 -6.52
C ALA A 58 15.34 -7.83 -6.44
#